data_AF-T1BEC1-F1
#
_entry.id   AF-T1BEC1-F1
#
_cell.length_a   1.000
_cell.length_b   1.000
_cell.length_c   1.000
_cell.angle_alpha   90.00
_cell.angle_beta   90.00
_cell.angle_gamma   90.00
#
_symmetry.space_group_name_H-M   'P 1'
#
loop_
_entity.id
_entity.type
_entity.pdbx_description
1 polymer ?
#
loop_
_entity_poly.entity_id
_entity_poly.type
_entity_poly.pdbx_seq_one_letter_code
_entity_poly.pdbx_strand_id
1 'polypeptide(L)'
;MRWRRAAQQADIVLVADTDLLSDRLWVQLLPFFGQTLTSPFANNGDFFLNVVDNLSGSSALISIRGRAVAARPFTRLRALRAEAEQAFRERRLALQQQLDAAEQRLLEIEQARRAAGASISLHEAEYRAASEQQREIRNELRRIERDLDARILRLQWRIETLDIFLLPALIALFGLLLAAWRRWRGNTAT
;
A
#
# COMPACT_ATOMS: atom_id res chain seq x y z
N MET A 1 -54.36 38.92 -11.87
CA MET A 1 -54.35 37.52 -11.36
C MET A 1 -53.10 36.81 -11.86
N ARG A 2 -52.11 36.52 -10.99
CA ARG A 2 -50.88 35.78 -11.33
C ARG A 2 -51.01 34.33 -10.84
N TRP A 3 -51.13 33.38 -11.75
CA TRP A 3 -51.00 31.97 -11.43
C TRP A 3 -49.52 31.58 -11.54
N ARG A 4 -48.81 31.48 -10.42
CA ARG A 4 -47.57 30.69 -10.36
C ARG A 4 -47.97 29.25 -10.05
N ARG A 5 -47.90 28.37 -11.04
CA ARG A 5 -47.80 26.93 -10.78
C ARG A 5 -46.44 26.70 -10.12
N ALA A 6 -46.43 26.23 -8.89
CA ALA A 6 -45.23 25.65 -8.30
C ALA A 6 -44.99 24.32 -9.03
N ALA A 7 -44.00 24.28 -9.92
CA ALA A 7 -43.49 23.00 -10.39
C ALA A 7 -42.87 22.30 -9.18
N GLN A 8 -43.36 21.10 -8.84
CA GLN A 8 -42.67 20.25 -7.88
C GLN A 8 -41.24 20.02 -8.42
N GLN A 9 -40.24 20.21 -7.56
CA GLN A 9 -38.86 19.89 -7.93
C GLN A 9 -38.77 18.37 -8.09
N ALA A 10 -38.39 17.93 -9.28
CA ALA A 10 -38.12 16.53 -9.59
C ALA A 10 -36.63 16.40 -9.90
N ASP A 11 -35.93 15.59 -9.11
CA ASP A 11 -34.53 15.27 -9.32
C ASP A 11 -34.45 14.06 -10.24
N ILE A 12 -33.77 14.22 -11.39
CA ILE A 12 -33.64 13.17 -12.41
C ILE A 12 -32.16 13.00 -12.71
N VAL A 13 -31.64 11.79 -12.52
CA VAL A 13 -30.26 11.41 -12.89
C VAL A 13 -30.33 10.45 -14.06
N LEU A 14 -29.77 10.85 -15.20
CA LEU A 14 -29.69 10.02 -16.41
C LEU A 14 -28.27 9.46 -16.55
N VAL A 15 -28.15 8.14 -16.55
CA VAL A 15 -26.89 7.43 -16.81
C VAL A 15 -27.00 6.81 -18.20
N ALA A 16 -26.09 7.20 -19.10
CA ALA A 16 -26.13 6.75 -20.49
C ALA A 16 -25.65 5.31 -20.68
N ASP A 17 -24.78 4.83 -19.79
CA ASP A 17 -24.19 3.50 -19.84
C ASP A 17 -24.57 2.71 -18.57
N THR A 18 -25.39 1.67 -18.74
CA THR A 18 -25.86 0.84 -17.63
C THR A 18 -24.78 -0.10 -17.10
N ASP A 19 -23.74 -0.38 -17.86
CA ASP A 19 -22.68 -1.29 -17.42
C ASP A 19 -21.93 -0.71 -16.21
N LEU A 20 -21.85 0.62 -16.11
CA LEU A 20 -21.31 1.35 -14.95
C LEU A 20 -22.00 1.00 -13.62
N LEU A 21 -23.24 0.50 -13.67
CA LEU A 21 -24.00 0.08 -12.50
C LEU A 21 -23.80 -1.41 -12.16
N SER A 22 -23.12 -2.16 -13.03
CA SER A 22 -22.84 -3.58 -12.80
C SER A 22 -21.77 -3.78 -11.75
N ASP A 23 -22.00 -4.68 -10.80
CA ASP A 23 -21.04 -5.12 -9.76
C ASP A 23 -19.65 -5.43 -10.33
N ARG A 24 -19.57 -5.92 -11.57
CA ARG A 24 -18.31 -6.27 -12.25
C ARG A 24 -17.41 -5.07 -12.51
N LEU A 25 -17.95 -3.86 -12.58
CA LEU A 25 -17.19 -2.64 -12.84
C LEU A 25 -16.75 -1.92 -11.55
N TRP A 26 -16.98 -2.51 -10.37
CA TRP A 26 -16.52 -1.91 -9.11
C TRP A 26 -16.20 -2.88 -7.97
N VAL A 27 -16.65 -4.13 -8.03
CA VAL A 27 -16.38 -5.16 -7.02
C VAL A 27 -15.67 -6.35 -7.65
N GLN A 28 -14.59 -6.78 -7.01
CA GLN A 28 -13.93 -8.05 -7.31
C GLN A 28 -14.28 -9.06 -6.23
N LEU A 29 -14.75 -10.25 -6.66
CA LEU A 29 -15.01 -11.37 -5.76
C LEU A 29 -13.80 -12.31 -5.76
N LEU A 30 -13.17 -12.48 -4.60
CA LEU A 30 -12.09 -13.44 -4.40
C LEU A 30 -12.61 -14.63 -3.58
N PRO A 31 -12.53 -15.89 -4.09
CA PRO A 31 -12.83 -17.06 -3.29
C PRO A 31 -11.74 -17.26 -2.23
N PHE A 32 -12.12 -17.29 -0.95
CA PHE A 32 -11.21 -17.49 0.17
C PHE A 32 -11.83 -18.42 1.22
N PHE A 33 -11.28 -19.63 1.36
CA PHE A 33 -11.71 -20.64 2.36
C PHE A 33 -13.25 -20.83 2.45
N GLY A 34 -13.90 -21.08 1.32
CA GLY A 34 -15.36 -21.31 1.28
C GLY A 34 -16.22 -20.07 1.48
N GLN A 35 -15.61 -18.89 1.62
CA GLN A 35 -16.29 -17.59 1.65
C GLN A 35 -15.87 -16.75 0.45
N THR A 36 -16.77 -15.91 -0.06
CA THR A 36 -16.46 -14.94 -1.11
C THR A 36 -16.12 -13.61 -0.45
N LEU A 37 -14.86 -13.20 -0.52
CA LEU A 37 -14.45 -11.87 -0.07
C LEU A 37 -14.74 -10.85 -1.18
N THR A 38 -15.43 -9.78 -0.84
CA THR A 38 -15.72 -8.66 -1.75
C THR A 38 -14.71 -7.54 -1.53
N SER A 39 -14.02 -7.13 -2.59
CA SER A 39 -13.07 -6.01 -2.55
C SER A 39 -13.46 -4.95 -3.59
N PRO A 40 -13.72 -3.70 -3.18
CA PRO A 40 -14.01 -2.63 -4.13
C PRO A 40 -12.72 -2.17 -4.82
N PHE A 41 -12.73 -2.11 -6.15
CA PHE A 41 -11.60 -1.62 -6.96
C PHE A 41 -11.90 -0.29 -7.67
N ALA A 42 -13.17 0.11 -7.76
CA ALA A 42 -13.60 1.37 -8.34
C ALA A 42 -14.76 1.97 -7.54
N ASN A 43 -14.97 3.27 -7.69
CA ASN A 43 -15.96 4.02 -6.90
C ASN A 43 -17.33 4.13 -7.60
N ASN A 44 -17.63 3.26 -8.57
CA ASN A 44 -18.88 3.33 -9.34
C ASN A 44 -20.11 2.99 -8.48
N GLY A 45 -19.97 2.08 -7.52
CA GLY A 45 -21.05 1.81 -6.58
C GLY A 45 -21.24 2.88 -5.53
N ASP A 46 -20.18 3.54 -5.09
CA ASP A 46 -20.31 4.73 -4.25
C ASP A 46 -21.12 5.80 -4.98
N PHE A 47 -20.86 6.00 -6.28
CA PHE A 47 -21.65 6.90 -7.11
C PHE A 47 -23.13 6.50 -7.15
N PHE A 48 -23.44 5.23 -7.44
CA PHE A 48 -24.83 4.76 -7.51
C PHE A 48 -25.56 4.90 -6.17
N LEU A 49 -24.95 4.47 -5.07
CA LEU A 49 -25.49 4.59 -3.72
C LEU A 49 -25.72 6.06 -3.34
N ASN A 50 -24.78 6.95 -3.68
CA ASN A 50 -24.95 8.38 -3.43
C ASN A 50 -26.09 8.99 -4.24
N VAL A 51 -26.30 8.55 -5.49
CA VAL A 51 -27.44 8.99 -6.32
C VAL A 51 -28.76 8.51 -5.73
N VAL A 52 -28.86 7.24 -5.34
CA VAL A 52 -30.07 6.69 -4.70
C VAL A 52 -30.36 7.39 -3.37
N ASP A 53 -29.34 7.60 -2.54
CA ASP A 53 -29.44 8.36 -1.29
C ASP A 53 -29.95 9.80 -1.55
N ASN A 54 -29.44 10.46 -2.60
CA ASN A 54 -29.82 11.83 -2.96
C ASN A 54 -31.27 11.93 -3.40
N LEU A 55 -31.72 11.00 -4.25
CA LEU A 55 -33.10 10.93 -4.74
C LEU A 55 -34.10 10.52 -3.66
N SER A 56 -33.66 9.82 -2.60
CA SER A 56 -34.51 9.41 -1.48
C SER A 56 -34.86 10.56 -0.49
N GLY A 57 -34.36 11.78 -0.72
CA GLY A 57 -34.76 12.98 0.04
C GLY A 57 -33.82 13.40 1.16
N SER A 58 -32.61 12.83 1.26
CA SER A 58 -31.60 13.18 2.28
C SER A 58 -30.71 14.38 1.87
N SER A 59 -31.22 15.31 1.06
CA SER A 59 -30.41 16.39 0.45
C SER A 59 -29.73 17.31 1.48
N ALA A 60 -30.38 17.55 2.63
CA ALA A 60 -29.84 18.36 3.72
C ALA A 60 -28.68 17.66 4.48
N LEU A 61 -28.63 16.34 4.51
CA LEU A 61 -27.58 15.55 5.18
C LEU A 61 -26.44 15.14 4.22
N ILE A 62 -26.72 15.04 2.92
CA ILE A 62 -25.73 14.72 1.88
C ILE A 62 -24.78 15.89 1.62
N SER A 63 -25.26 17.14 1.69
CA SER A 63 -24.41 18.32 1.53
C SER A 63 -23.38 18.50 2.64
N ILE A 64 -23.59 17.87 3.81
CA ILE A 64 -22.69 17.86 4.96
C ILE A 64 -21.75 16.64 4.93
N ARG A 65 -22.12 15.56 4.22
CA ARG A 65 -21.26 14.38 4.07
C ARG A 65 -20.02 14.79 3.26
N GLY A 66 -18.90 14.87 3.99
CA GLY A 66 -17.63 15.39 3.50
C GLY A 66 -17.24 14.83 2.14
N ARG A 67 -16.68 15.71 1.31
CA ARG A 67 -16.01 15.36 0.04
C ARG A 67 -15.34 14.01 0.18
N ALA A 68 -15.64 13.09 -0.74
CA ALA A 68 -14.90 11.86 -0.90
C ALA A 68 -13.42 12.19 -0.76
N VAL A 69 -12.77 11.62 0.26
CA VAL A 69 -11.34 11.81 0.47
C VAL A 69 -10.70 11.19 -0.76
N ALA A 70 -10.34 12.02 -1.73
CA ALA A 70 -9.59 11.59 -2.88
C ALA A 70 -8.34 10.92 -2.31
N ALA A 71 -8.22 9.60 -2.47
CA ALA A 71 -7.02 8.89 -2.10
C ALA A 71 -5.89 9.51 -2.93
N ARG A 72 -5.06 10.34 -2.30
CA ARG A 72 -3.87 10.93 -2.91
C ARG A 72 -2.70 10.05 -2.49
N PRO A 73 -2.43 8.95 -3.20
CA PRO A 73 -1.28 8.12 -2.88
C PRO A 73 -0.02 8.96 -3.02
N PHE A 74 0.92 8.79 -2.10
CA PHE A 74 2.22 9.46 -2.18
C PHE A 74 3.01 8.94 -3.38
N THR A 75 2.91 9.62 -4.53
CA THR A 75 3.56 9.23 -5.80
C THR A 75 5.07 9.15 -5.68
N ARG A 76 5.68 10.05 -4.88
CA ARG A 76 7.10 10.00 -4.52
C ARG A 76 7.48 8.73 -3.77
N LEU A 77 6.67 8.31 -2.79
CA LEU A 77 6.90 7.07 -2.04
C LEU A 77 6.77 5.84 -2.96
N ARG A 78 5.82 5.85 -3.90
CA ARG A 78 5.67 4.78 -4.89
C ARG A 78 6.88 4.66 -5.81
N ALA A 79 7.37 5.78 -6.35
CA ALA A 79 8.55 5.79 -7.21
C ALA A 79 9.80 5.26 -6.49
N LEU A 80 9.97 5.66 -5.23
CA LEU A 80 11.07 5.21 -4.40
C LEU A 80 10.97 3.72 -4.02
N ARG A 81 9.77 3.22 -3.72
CA ARG A 81 9.54 1.78 -3.51
C ARG A 81 9.89 0.99 -4.77
N ALA A 82 9.47 1.48 -5.93
CA ALA A 82 9.80 0.86 -7.21
C ALA A 82 11.32 0.80 -7.43
N GLU A 83 12.05 1.90 -7.20
CA GLU A 83 13.51 1.96 -7.33
C GLU A 83 14.23 1.00 -6.38
N ALA A 84 13.81 0.95 -5.11
CA ALA A 84 14.34 -0.01 -4.14
C ALA A 84 14.08 -1.45 -4.57
N GLU A 85 12.86 -1.77 -5.00
CA GLU A 85 12.55 -3.10 -5.55
C GLU A 85 13.44 -3.43 -6.74
N GLN A 86 13.68 -2.49 -7.66
CA GLN A 86 14.58 -2.73 -8.80
C GLN A 86 15.99 -3.11 -8.36
N ALA A 87 16.56 -2.36 -7.41
CA ALA A 87 17.93 -2.57 -6.95
C ALA A 87 18.16 -3.94 -6.29
N PHE A 88 17.13 -4.53 -5.68
CA PHE A 88 17.23 -5.83 -5.01
C PHE A 88 16.73 -7.02 -5.84
N ARG A 89 16.04 -6.78 -6.98
CA ARG A 89 15.50 -7.85 -7.83
C ARG A 89 16.58 -8.79 -8.34
N GLU A 90 17.63 -8.26 -8.95
CA GLU A 90 18.70 -9.07 -9.55
C GLU A 90 19.41 -9.93 -8.51
N ARG A 91 19.71 -9.37 -7.34
CA ARG A 91 20.39 -10.09 -6.27
C ARG A 91 19.52 -11.17 -5.63
N ARG A 92 18.22 -10.91 -5.49
CA ARG A 92 17.25 -11.92 -5.04
C ARG A 92 17.16 -13.07 -6.03
N LEU A 93 17.05 -12.77 -7.32
CA LEU A 93 16.99 -13.78 -8.38
C LEU A 93 18.26 -14.64 -8.39
N ALA A 94 19.44 -14.03 -8.29
CA ALA A 94 20.71 -14.75 -8.27
C ALA A 94 20.81 -15.71 -7.07
N LEU A 95 20.42 -15.28 -5.87
CA LEU A 95 20.43 -16.14 -4.68
C LEU A 95 19.37 -17.25 -4.74
N GLN A 96 18.22 -16.97 -5.35
CA GLN A 96 17.18 -17.97 -5.52
C GLN A 96 17.63 -19.07 -6.50
N GLN A 97 18.30 -18.70 -7.59
CA GLN A 97 18.93 -19.67 -8.50
C GLN A 97 20.02 -20.51 -7.79
N GLN A 98 20.83 -19.89 -6.93
CA GLN A 98 21.83 -20.62 -6.14
C GLN A 98 21.18 -21.58 -5.13
N LEU A 99 20.05 -21.18 -4.52
CA LEU A 99 19.29 -22.03 -3.62
C LEU A 99 18.73 -23.25 -4.35
N ASP A 100 18.10 -23.04 -5.51
CA ASP A 100 17.52 -24.12 -6.33
C ASP A 100 18.61 -25.11 -6.75
N ALA A 101 19.78 -24.62 -7.17
CA ALA A 101 20.92 -25.47 -7.52
C ALA A 101 21.47 -26.25 -6.31
N ALA A 102 21.52 -25.65 -5.12
CA ALA A 102 21.95 -26.32 -3.89
C ALA A 102 20.94 -27.41 -3.47
N GLU A 103 19.64 -27.16 -3.63
CA GLU A 103 18.59 -28.15 -3.35
C GLU A 103 18.64 -29.34 -4.29
N GLN A 104 18.88 -29.11 -5.59
CA GLN A 104 19.10 -30.19 -6.56
C GLN A 104 20.30 -31.07 -6.18
N ARG A 105 21.43 -30.48 -5.80
CA ARG A 105 22.61 -31.23 -5.34
C ARG A 105 22.33 -32.05 -4.10
N LEU A 106 21.57 -31.52 -3.14
CA LEU A 106 21.18 -32.27 -1.94
C LEU A 106 20.31 -33.48 -2.28
N LEU A 107 19.38 -33.33 -3.24
CA LEU A 107 18.56 -34.44 -3.73
C LEU A 107 19.39 -35.53 -4.41
N GLU A 108 20.38 -35.14 -5.23
CA GLU A 108 21.31 -36.07 -5.88
C GLU A 108 22.14 -36.86 -4.86
N ILE A 109 22.70 -36.17 -3.86
CA ILE A 109 23.47 -36.80 -2.76
C ILE A 109 22.57 -37.76 -1.97
N GLU A 110 21.32 -37.38 -1.69
CA GLU A 110 20.37 -38.23 -0.96
C GLU A 110 19.99 -39.48 -1.76
N GLN A 111 19.78 -39.35 -3.08
CA GLN A 111 19.53 -40.48 -3.98
C GLN A 111 20.73 -41.42 -4.06
N ALA A 112 21.95 -40.87 -4.18
CA ALA A 112 23.19 -41.66 -4.19
C ALA A 112 23.38 -42.41 -2.85
N ARG A 113 23.09 -41.76 -1.72
CA ARG A 113 23.16 -42.37 -0.38
C ARG A 113 22.17 -43.54 -0.22
N ARG A 114 20.95 -43.43 -0.75
CA ARG A 114 19.95 -44.51 -0.74
C ARG A 114 20.37 -45.70 -1.60
N ALA A 115 21.07 -45.47 -2.71
CA ALA A 115 21.57 -46.52 -3.59
C ALA A 115 22.81 -47.25 -3.04
N ALA A 116 23.66 -46.58 -2.26
CA ALA A 116 24.99 -47.09 -1.92
C ALA A 116 25.07 -48.02 -0.70
N GLY A 117 24.03 -48.11 0.14
CA GLY A 117 23.83 -49.15 1.19
C GLY A 117 24.84 -49.28 2.34
N ALA A 118 26.13 -48.94 2.14
CA ALA A 118 27.23 -49.17 3.09
C ALA A 118 28.35 -48.09 3.09
N SER A 119 28.43 -47.19 2.10
CA SER A 119 29.40 -46.08 2.05
C SER A 119 28.89 -44.79 2.75
N ILE A 120 28.23 -44.96 3.90
CA ILE A 120 27.44 -43.92 4.56
C ILE A 120 28.32 -42.78 5.13
N SER A 121 29.54 -43.06 5.58
CA SER A 121 30.39 -42.06 6.28
C SER A 121 30.96 -40.97 5.37
N LEU A 122 31.34 -41.29 4.13
CA LEU A 122 31.85 -40.29 3.17
C LEU A 122 30.74 -39.34 2.69
N HIS A 123 29.53 -39.87 2.47
CA HIS A 123 28.37 -39.09 2.03
C HIS A 123 27.80 -38.20 3.15
N GLU A 124 28.02 -38.56 4.42
CA GLU A 124 27.56 -37.79 5.58
C GLU A 124 28.27 -36.41 5.67
N ALA A 125 29.57 -36.35 5.37
CA ALA A 125 30.35 -35.11 5.41
C ALA A 125 29.97 -34.16 4.26
N GLU A 126 29.83 -34.69 3.04
CA GLU A 126 29.39 -33.93 1.87
C GLU A 126 27.95 -33.41 2.02
N TYR A 127 27.05 -34.24 2.55
CA TYR A 127 25.68 -33.83 2.84
C TYR A 127 25.62 -32.71 3.88
N ARG A 128 26.44 -32.78 4.95
CA ARG A 128 26.51 -31.73 5.97
C ARG A 128 27.02 -30.42 5.39
N ALA A 129 28.09 -30.45 4.59
CA ALA A 129 28.63 -29.26 3.93
C ALA A 129 27.62 -28.62 2.97
N ALA A 130 26.94 -29.43 2.15
CA ALA A 130 25.89 -28.94 1.24
C ALA A 130 24.68 -28.38 1.99
N SER A 131 24.27 -29.00 3.10
CA SER A 131 23.18 -28.51 3.95
C SER A 131 23.54 -27.18 4.64
N GLU A 132 24.80 -27.02 5.04
CA GLU A 132 25.30 -25.76 5.61
C GLU A 132 25.30 -24.63 4.59
N GLN A 133 25.76 -24.89 3.36
CA GLN A 133 25.66 -23.94 2.25
C GLN A 133 24.22 -23.52 1.95
N GLN A 134 23.27 -24.47 1.92
CA GLN A 134 21.84 -24.15 1.74
C GLN A 134 21.32 -23.22 2.86
N ARG A 135 21.74 -23.45 4.11
CA ARG A 135 21.36 -22.61 5.25
C ARG A 135 21.93 -21.20 5.13
N GLU A 136 23.17 -21.06 4.69
CA GLU A 136 23.79 -19.76 4.44
C GLU A 136 23.05 -18.97 3.37
N ILE A 137 22.75 -19.58 2.22
CA ILE A 137 22.00 -18.95 1.12
C ILE A 137 20.61 -18.51 1.61
N ARG A 138 19.89 -19.36 2.36
CA ARG A 138 18.59 -18.99 2.97
C ARG A 138 18.69 -17.86 3.98
N ASN A 139 19.79 -17.76 4.70
CA ASN A 139 20.02 -16.67 5.65
C ASN A 139 20.32 -15.36 4.93
N GLU A 140 21.08 -15.41 3.83
CA GLU A 140 21.36 -14.26 2.99
C GLU A 140 20.08 -13.73 2.31
N LEU A 141 19.23 -14.63 1.79
CA LEU A 141 17.93 -14.28 1.24
C LEU A 141 17.05 -13.54 2.26
N ARG A 142 16.94 -14.09 3.49
CA ARG A 142 16.21 -13.46 4.60
C ARG A 142 16.82 -12.14 5.07
N ARG A 143 18.14 -11.93 4.89
CA ARG A 143 18.77 -10.64 5.17
C ARG A 143 18.39 -9.60 4.12
N ILE A 144 18.41 -9.96 2.84
CA ILE A 144 18.03 -9.08 1.74
C ILE A 144 16.57 -8.65 1.84
N GLU A 145 15.66 -9.57 2.17
CA GLU A 145 14.24 -9.24 2.38
C GLU A 145 14.07 -8.23 3.52
N ARG A 146 14.72 -8.46 4.67
CA ARG A 146 14.65 -7.52 5.80
C ARG A 146 15.29 -6.16 5.48
N ASP A 147 16.36 -6.14 4.71
CA ASP A 147 17.02 -4.90 4.29
C ASP A 147 16.17 -4.07 3.32
N LEU A 148 15.40 -4.74 2.43
CA LEU A 148 14.40 -4.10 1.58
C LEU A 148 13.33 -3.41 2.44
N ASP A 149 12.75 -4.14 3.38
CA ASP A 149 11.71 -3.61 4.27
C ASP A 149 12.23 -2.46 5.14
N ALA A 150 13.42 -2.61 5.73
CA ALA A 150 14.01 -1.59 6.60
C ALA A 150 14.41 -0.30 5.85
N ARG A 151 14.82 -0.41 4.58
CA ARG A 151 15.08 0.78 3.74
C ARG A 151 13.79 1.49 3.37
N ILE A 152 12.74 0.76 2.98
CA ILE A 152 11.43 1.34 2.65
C ILE A 152 10.81 2.03 3.87
N LEU A 153 10.84 1.38 5.04
CA LEU A 153 10.30 1.93 6.29
C LEU A 153 11.01 3.23 6.68
N ARG A 154 12.35 3.28 6.68
CA ARG A 154 13.08 4.49 7.07
C ARG A 154 12.77 5.70 6.18
N LEU A 155 12.61 5.49 4.87
CA LEU A 155 12.24 6.57 3.96
C LEU A 155 10.80 7.04 4.16
N GLN A 156 9.88 6.10 4.41
CA GLN A 156 8.50 6.43 4.77
C GLN A 156 8.45 7.29 6.05
N TRP A 157 9.11 6.85 7.12
CA TRP A 157 9.18 7.59 8.38
C TRP A 157 9.74 9.01 8.21
N ARG A 158 10.80 9.20 7.41
CA ARG A 158 11.38 10.54 7.18
C ARG A 158 10.40 11.49 6.48
N ILE A 159 9.69 11.00 5.46
CA ILE A 159 8.74 11.82 4.71
C ILE A 159 7.53 12.16 5.59
N GLU A 160 6.98 11.17 6.31
CA GLU A 160 5.85 11.36 7.21
C GLU A 160 6.19 12.32 8.36
N THR A 161 7.37 12.16 8.97
CA THR A 161 7.84 13.05 10.04
C THR A 161 7.94 14.48 9.51
N LEU A 162 8.54 14.68 8.34
CA LEU A 162 8.68 16.03 7.79
C LEU A 162 7.29 16.66 7.55
N ASP A 163 6.35 15.93 6.93
CA ASP A 163 5.01 16.45 6.65
C ASP A 163 4.22 16.79 7.94
N ILE A 164 4.23 15.89 8.92
CA ILE A 164 3.50 16.06 10.20
C ILE A 164 4.05 17.22 11.02
N PHE A 165 5.38 17.40 11.07
CA PHE A 165 6.00 18.44 11.91
C PHE A 165 6.18 19.79 11.20
N LEU A 166 6.27 19.82 9.87
CA LEU A 166 6.53 21.06 9.12
C LEU A 166 5.39 22.07 9.28
N LEU A 167 4.13 21.64 9.16
CA LEU A 167 2.99 22.55 9.21
C LEU A 167 2.77 23.15 10.62
N PRO A 168 2.75 22.37 11.72
CA PRO A 168 2.67 22.92 13.08
C PRO A 168 3.85 23.84 13.42
N ALA A 169 5.08 23.49 12.98
CA ALA A 169 6.26 24.32 13.22
C ALA A 169 6.18 25.68 12.51
N LEU A 170 5.68 25.72 11.28
CA LEU A 170 5.46 26.97 10.54
C LEU A 170 4.44 27.88 11.25
N ILE A 171 3.34 27.31 11.74
CA ILE A 171 2.31 28.06 12.48
C ILE A 171 2.89 28.62 13.79
N ALA A 172 3.63 27.80 14.54
CA ALA A 172 4.28 28.23 15.77
C ALA A 172 5.29 29.36 15.54
N LEU A 173 6.13 29.23 14.50
CA LEU A 173 7.09 30.25 14.11
C LEU A 173 6.41 31.56 13.72
N PHE A 174 5.34 31.49 12.92
CA PHE A 174 4.58 32.68 12.52
C PHE A 174 3.94 33.39 13.73
N GLY A 175 3.38 32.64 14.67
CA GLY A 175 2.85 33.18 15.93
C GLY A 175 3.91 33.88 16.78
N LEU A 176 5.10 33.28 16.90
CA LEU A 176 6.24 33.88 17.61
C LEU A 176 6.72 35.17 16.94
N LEU A 177 6.82 35.19 15.62
CA LEU A 177 7.21 36.38 14.85
C LEU A 177 6.20 37.52 15.04
N LEU A 178 4.90 37.23 14.99
CA LEU A 178 3.86 38.24 15.25
C LEU A 178 3.92 38.78 16.68
N ALA A 179 4.13 37.92 17.67
CA ALA A 179 4.25 38.33 19.07
C ALA A 179 5.47 39.24 19.28
N ALA A 180 6.62 38.89 18.69
CA ALA A 180 7.83 39.71 18.73
C ALA A 180 7.61 41.07 18.05
N TRP A 181 7.02 41.07 16.85
CA TRP A 181 6.75 42.29 16.09
C TRP A 181 5.79 43.25 16.82
N ARG A 182 4.74 42.71 17.44
CA ARG A 182 3.79 43.50 18.24
C ARG A 182 4.45 44.08 19.50
N ARG A 183 5.35 43.34 20.14
CA ARG A 183 6.11 43.82 21.31
C ARG A 183 7.08 44.94 20.94
N TRP A 184 7.70 44.87 19.76
CA TRP A 184 8.63 45.90 19.28
C TRP A 184 7.91 47.20 18.89
N ARG A 185 6.70 47.11 18.32
CA ARG A 185 5.87 48.29 18.01
C ARG A 185 5.20 48.95 19.23
N GLY A 186 5.07 48.23 20.33
CA GLY A 186 4.48 48.76 21.58
C GLY A 186 5.42 49.61 22.43
N ASN A 187 6.72 49.68 22.10
CA ASN A 187 7.74 50.34 22.91
C ASN A 187 8.13 51.76 22.41
N THR A 188 7.39 52.36 21.48
CA THR A 188 7.67 53.71 20.93
C THR A 188 6.62 54.76 21.30
N ALA A 189 5.97 54.63 22.46
CA ALA A 189 5.02 55.61 22.98
C ALA A 189 5.25 55.85 24.48
N THR A 190 6.36 56.50 24.81
CA THR A 190 6.59 57.24 26.06
C THR A 190 7.41 58.47 25.74
#